data_AF-A0A847Y417-F1
#
_entry.id   AF-A0A847Y417-F1
#
_cell.length_a   1.000
_cell.length_b   1.000
_cell.length_c   1.000
_cell.angle_alpha   90.00
_cell.angle_beta   90.00
_cell.angle_gamma   90.00
#
_symmetry.space_group_name_H-M   'P 1'
#
loop_
_entity.id
_entity.type
_entity.pdbx_description
1 polymer ?
#
loop_
_entity_poly.entity_id
_entity_poly.type
_entity_poly.pdbx_seq_one_letter_code
_entity_poly.pdbx_strand_id
1 'polypeptide(L)'
;MAAGIQEWGDCVVDGVPTLKCLEVVSGNIVFIASSFIIFALFIMFVVGAFNYLTAFGNPEKVKKAQGTLKWAVVGFVIFMFSYLILTIIGILFLGGPDKLFHFSIDGT
;
A
#
# COMPACT_ATOMS: atom_id res chain seq x y z
N MET A 1 -7.25 10.28 -5.96
CA MET A 1 -6.50 8.99 -5.98
C MET A 1 -6.15 8.68 -7.43
N ALA A 2 -4.94 9.00 -7.88
CA ALA A 2 -4.47 8.56 -9.19
C ALA A 2 -3.92 7.13 -9.04
N ALA A 3 -4.71 6.14 -9.42
CA ALA A 3 -4.26 4.76 -9.52
C ALA A 3 -3.47 4.60 -10.83
N GLY A 4 -2.18 4.92 -10.80
CA GLY A 4 -1.29 4.81 -11.95
C GLY A 4 0.10 5.35 -11.64
N ILE A 5 1.10 4.90 -12.40
CA ILE A 5 2.44 5.48 -12.34
C ILE A 5 2.34 6.93 -12.84
N GLN A 6 2.67 7.90 -12.00
CA GLN A 6 2.70 9.31 -12.36
C GLN A 6 3.88 9.57 -13.31
N GLU A 7 3.62 10.23 -14.43
CA GLU A 7 4.64 10.64 -15.38
C GLU A 7 5.43 11.85 -14.85
N TRP A 8 6.71 11.90 -15.21
CA TRP A 8 7.65 12.92 -14.75
C TRP A 8 7.56 14.23 -15.55
N GLY A 9 6.84 14.25 -16.67
CA GLY A 9 6.82 15.40 -17.60
C GLY A 9 6.17 16.65 -17.02
N ASP A 10 5.15 16.49 -16.17
CA ASP A 10 4.32 17.60 -15.66
C ASP A 10 4.94 18.31 -14.44
N CYS A 11 5.95 17.70 -13.81
CA CYS A 11 6.56 18.23 -12.58
C CYS A 11 7.84 19.06 -12.81
N VAL A 12 8.39 19.03 -14.04
CA VAL A 12 9.60 19.76 -14.43
C VAL A 12 9.20 20.99 -15.24
N VAL A 13 9.43 22.17 -14.69
CA VAL A 13 9.20 23.46 -15.36
C VAL A 13 10.57 24.09 -15.59
N ASP A 14 10.82 24.59 -16.80
CA ASP A 14 12.07 25.28 -17.17
C ASP A 14 13.37 24.51 -16.87
N GLY A 15 13.32 23.17 -16.94
CA GLY A 15 14.47 22.30 -16.72
C GLY A 15 14.88 22.14 -15.25
N VAL A 16 14.09 22.64 -14.30
CA VAL A 16 14.30 22.41 -12.87
C VAL A 16 13.22 21.51 -12.27
N PRO A 17 13.60 20.49 -11.46
CA PRO A 17 12.63 19.66 -10.76
C PRO A 17 11.99 20.45 -9.61
N THR A 18 10.67 20.62 -9.66
CA THR A 18 9.91 21.30 -8.60
C THR A 18 9.53 20.36 -7.45
N LEU A 19 8.98 20.89 -6.35
CA LEU A 19 8.46 20.07 -5.24
C LEU A 19 7.37 19.08 -5.68
N LYS A 20 6.68 19.34 -6.79
CA LYS A 20 5.73 18.39 -7.40
C LYS A 20 6.41 17.09 -7.88
N CYS A 21 7.71 17.11 -8.21
CA CYS A 21 8.42 15.88 -8.57
C CYS A 21 8.62 14.95 -7.37
N LEU A 22 8.67 15.49 -6.14
CA LEU A 22 8.71 14.66 -4.95
C LEU A 22 7.39 13.90 -4.76
N GLU A 23 6.26 14.53 -5.09
CA GLU A 23 4.95 13.88 -5.11
C GLU A 23 4.96 12.69 -6.09
N VAL A 24 5.42 12.88 -7.32
CA VAL A 24 5.56 11.81 -8.34
C VAL A 24 6.40 10.64 -7.83
N VAL A 25 7.56 10.93 -7.21
CA VAL A 25 8.43 9.91 -6.64
C VAL A 25 7.71 9.14 -5.53
N SER A 26 7.09 9.86 -4.59
CA SER A 26 6.41 9.26 -3.44
C SER A 26 5.20 8.41 -3.87
N GLY A 27 4.40 8.89 -4.83
CA GLY A 27 3.25 8.17 -5.38
C GLY A 27 3.66 6.88 -6.08
N ASN A 28 4.69 6.95 -6.93
CA ASN A 28 5.20 5.78 -7.66
C ASN A 28 5.79 4.73 -6.72
N ILE A 29 6.56 5.14 -5.71
CA ILE A 29 7.15 4.22 -4.72
C ILE A 29 6.04 3.53 -3.92
N VAL A 30 5.07 4.29 -3.41
CA VAL A 30 3.95 3.72 -2.62
C VAL A 30 3.11 2.79 -3.49
N PHE A 31 2.89 3.11 -4.76
CA PHE A 31 2.14 2.27 -5.70
C PHE A 31 2.84 0.92 -5.95
N ILE A 32 4.14 0.95 -6.24
CA ILE A 32 4.94 -0.26 -6.48
C ILE A 32 5.02 -1.11 -5.21
N ALA A 33 5.30 -0.48 -4.06
CA ALA A 33 5.38 -1.16 -2.77
C ALA A 33 4.03 -1.81 -2.38
N SER A 34 2.92 -1.08 -2.54
CA SER A 34 1.58 -1.58 -2.22
C SER A 34 1.21 -2.76 -3.11
N SER A 35 1.50 -2.68 -4.41
CA SER A 35 1.28 -3.78 -5.36
C SER A 35 2.07 -5.03 -4.96
N PHE A 36 3.33 -4.86 -4.56
CA PHE A 36 4.16 -5.96 -4.09
C PHE A 36 3.63 -6.59 -2.79
N ILE A 37 3.21 -5.77 -1.81
CA ILE A 37 2.63 -6.25 -0.54
C ILE A 37 1.37 -7.09 -0.80
N ILE A 38 0.45 -6.60 -1.63
CA ILE A 38 -0.80 -7.31 -1.95
C ILE A 38 -0.49 -8.65 -2.62
N PHE A 39 0.45 -8.67 -3.56
CA PHE A 39 0.88 -9.89 -4.23
C PHE A 39 1.52 -10.91 -3.25
N ALA A 40 2.38 -10.44 -2.35
CA ALA A 40 3.00 -11.30 -1.33
C ALA A 40 1.96 -11.86 -0.34
N LEU A 41 1.01 -11.03 0.11
CA LEU A 41 -0.09 -11.46 0.97
C LEU A 41 -0.94 -12.53 0.29
N PHE A 42 -1.26 -12.34 -1.00
CA PHE A 42 -2.01 -13.34 -1.77
C PHE A 42 -1.30 -14.71 -1.76
N ILE A 43 0.01 -14.75 -2.01
CA ILE A 43 0.80 -15.98 -1.96
C ILE A 43 0.75 -16.61 -0.55
N MET A 44 0.93 -15.81 0.50
CA MET A 44 0.89 -16.31 1.88
C MET A 44 -0.47 -16.90 2.25
N PHE A 45 -1.56 -16.28 1.81
CA PHE A 45 -2.92 -16.82 2.02
C PHE A 45 -3.13 -18.13 1.28
N VAL A 46 -2.72 -18.20 0.01
CA VAL A 46 -2.83 -19.41 -0.79
C VAL A 46 -2.04 -20.55 -0.14
N VAL A 47 -0.76 -20.34 0.13
CA VAL A 47 0.11 -21.37 0.74
C VAL A 47 -0.36 -21.76 2.15
N GLY A 48 -0.81 -20.79 2.95
CA GLY A 48 -1.36 -21.03 4.28
C GLY A 48 -2.64 -21.87 4.23
N ALA A 49 -3.56 -21.55 3.31
CA ALA A 49 -4.81 -22.27 3.13
C ALA A 49 -4.57 -23.69 2.61
N PHE A 50 -3.72 -23.87 1.60
CA PHE A 50 -3.36 -25.21 1.10
C PHE A 50 -2.72 -26.08 2.19
N ASN A 51 -1.80 -25.54 2.98
CA ASN A 51 -1.19 -26.27 4.10
C ASN A 51 -2.20 -26.60 5.21
N TYR A 52 -3.19 -25.75 5.43
CA TYR A 52 -4.26 -26.01 6.40
C TYR A 52 -5.16 -27.15 5.94
N LEU A 53 -5.60 -27.13 4.67
CA LEU A 53 -6.47 -28.15 4.10
C LEU A 53 -5.78 -29.51 3.97
N THR A 54 -4.49 -29.53 3.62
CA THR A 54 -3.69 -30.76 3.45
C THR A 54 -3.06 -31.29 4.75
N ALA A 55 -3.37 -30.69 5.90
CA ALA A 55 -2.82 -31.12 7.17
C ALA A 55 -3.38 -32.47 7.66
N PHE A 56 -4.47 -32.98 7.07
CA PHE A 56 -5.12 -34.26 7.39
C PHE A 56 -5.34 -34.51 8.90
N GLY A 57 -5.57 -33.43 9.67
CA GLY A 57 -5.78 -33.52 11.12
C GLY A 57 -4.51 -33.69 11.96
N ASN A 58 -3.31 -33.64 11.37
CA ASN A 58 -2.06 -33.62 12.15
C ASN A 58 -1.96 -32.30 12.93
N PRO A 59 -1.94 -32.33 14.28
CA PRO A 59 -2.00 -31.13 15.11
C PRO A 59 -0.80 -30.20 14.90
N GLU A 60 0.37 -30.72 14.56
CA GLU A 60 1.58 -29.93 14.32
C GLU A 60 1.47 -29.14 13.02
N LYS A 61 1.01 -29.79 11.94
CA LYS A 61 0.82 -29.17 10.63
C LYS A 61 -0.31 -28.13 10.65
N VAL A 62 -1.41 -28.44 11.32
CA VAL A 62 -2.52 -27.50 11.50
C VAL A 62 -2.07 -26.25 12.26
N LYS A 63 -1.33 -26.43 13.37
CA LYS A 63 -0.83 -25.30 14.18
C LYS A 63 0.13 -24.42 13.38
N LYS A 64 0.99 -25.01 12.55
CA LYS A 64 1.91 -24.28 11.67
C LYS A 64 1.14 -23.47 10.61
N ALA A 65 0.17 -24.09 9.92
CA ALA A 65 -0.63 -23.42 8.91
C ALA A 65 -1.49 -22.27 9.49
N GLN A 66 -2.10 -22.48 10.66
CA GLN A 66 -2.80 -21.42 11.38
C GLN A 66 -1.87 -20.29 11.79
N GLY A 67 -0.63 -20.61 12.20
CA GLY A 67 0.39 -19.59 12.46
C GLY A 67 0.64 -18.71 11.25
N THR A 68 0.88 -19.33 10.08
CA THR A 68 1.07 -18.60 8.82
C THR A 68 -0.13 -17.72 8.47
N LEU A 69 -1.35 -18.25 8.57
CA LEU A 69 -2.58 -17.50 8.28
C LEU A 69 -2.78 -16.33 9.25
N LYS A 70 -2.51 -16.53 10.55
CA LYS A 70 -2.59 -15.46 11.55
C LYS A 70 -1.64 -14.31 11.21
N TRP A 71 -0.40 -14.61 10.85
CA TRP A 71 0.56 -13.58 10.46
C TRP A 71 0.16 -12.87 9.17
N ALA A 72 -0.37 -13.59 8.18
CA ALA A 72 -0.90 -12.99 6.96
C ALA A 72 -2.06 -12.01 7.24
N VAL A 73 -3.00 -12.41 8.11
CA VAL A 73 -4.13 -11.55 8.53
C VAL A 73 -3.63 -10.33 9.29
N VAL A 74 -2.70 -10.49 10.24
CA VAL A 74 -2.13 -9.36 10.99
C VAL A 74 -1.44 -8.36 10.05
N GLY A 75 -0.64 -8.85 9.10
CA GLY A 75 0.01 -8.00 8.10
C GLY A 75 -1.00 -7.23 7.24
N PHE A 76 -2.07 -7.90 6.80
CA PHE A 76 -3.15 -7.26 6.04
C PHE A 76 -3.89 -6.19 6.86
N VAL A 77 -4.19 -6.47 8.13
CA VAL A 77 -4.85 -5.53 9.03
C VAL A 77 -3.98 -4.28 9.24
N ILE A 78 -2.68 -4.43 9.48
CA ILE A 78 -1.74 -3.30 9.61
C ILE A 78 -1.70 -2.47 8.32
N PHE A 79 -1.66 -3.13 7.16
CA PHE A 79 -1.69 -2.45 5.87
C PHE A 79 -2.96 -1.60 5.69
N MET A 80 -4.14 -2.16 6.03
CA MET A 80 -5.40 -1.40 6.01
C MET A 80 -5.39 -0.22 6.98
N PHE A 81 -4.87 -0.41 8.21
CA PHE A 81 -4.79 0.67 9.19
C PHE A 81 -3.87 1.80 8.75
N SER A 82 -2.76 1.50 8.07
CA SER A 82 -1.88 2.53 7.49
C SER A 82 -2.65 3.45 6.55
N TYR A 83 -3.43 2.86 5.63
CA TYR A 83 -4.26 3.63 4.70
C TYR A 83 -5.35 4.44 5.42
N LEU A 84 -5.99 3.85 6.43
CA LEU A 84 -7.02 4.51 7.22
C LEU A 84 -6.47 5.76 7.93
N ILE A 85 -5.30 5.65 8.57
CA ILE A 85 -4.65 6.77 9.26
C ILE A 85 -4.35 7.90 8.28
N LEU A 86 -3.75 7.60 7.12
CA LEU A 86 -3.46 8.61 6.09
C LEU A 86 -4.74 9.30 5.62
N THR A 87 -5.79 8.53 5.34
CA THR A 87 -7.09 9.06 4.90
C THR A 87 -7.72 9.98 5.95
N ILE A 88 -7.67 9.59 7.22
CA ILE A 88 -8.18 10.40 8.34
C ILE A 88 -7.42 11.72 8.43
N ILE A 89 -6.09 11.69 8.30
CA ILE A 89 -5.28 12.91 8.31
C ILE A 89 -5.67 13.82 7.13
N GLY A 90 -5.83 13.26 5.92
CA GLY A 90 -6.23 14.02 4.74
C GLY A 90 -7.60 14.69 4.89
N ILE A 91 -8.57 13.96 5.46
CA ILE A 91 -9.93 14.49 5.67
C ILE A 91 -9.93 15.57 6.77
N LEU A 92 -9.31 15.30 7.92
CA LEU A 92 -9.39 16.20 9.08
C LEU A 92 -8.55 17.46 8.94
N PHE A 93 -7.36 17.37 8.32
CA PHE A 93 -6.41 18.49 8.24
C PHE A 93 -6.36 19.16 6.87
N LEU A 94 -6.62 18.42 5.79
CA LEU A 94 -6.45 18.93 4.42
C LEU A 94 -7.78 19.10 3.67
N GLY A 95 -8.92 18.78 4.31
CA GLY A 95 -10.26 18.92 3.73
C GLY A 95 -10.55 17.94 2.59
N GLY A 96 -9.76 16.86 2.47
CA GLY A 96 -9.99 15.80 1.48
C GLY A 96 -8.81 14.81 1.36
N PRO A 97 -9.08 13.53 1.08
CA PRO A 97 -8.04 12.50 1.00
C PRO A 97 -7.09 12.70 -0.20
N ASP A 98 -7.52 13.42 -1.23
CA ASP A 98 -6.75 13.63 -2.45
C ASP A 98 -5.68 14.72 -2.33
N LYS A 99 -5.63 15.45 -1.22
CA LYS A 99 -4.73 16.60 -1.01
C LYS A 99 -3.47 16.27 -0.21
N LEU A 100 -3.28 15.01 0.19
CA LEU A 100 -2.13 14.60 1.02
C LEU A 100 -0.78 14.83 0.37
N PHE A 101 -0.72 14.70 -0.96
CA PHE A 101 0.52 14.90 -1.71
C PHE A 101 0.43 16.03 -2.74
N HIS A 102 -0.78 16.52 -3.04
CA HIS A 102 -1.01 17.60 -3.99
C HIS A 102 -0.67 18.95 -3.37
N PHE A 103 0.59 19.35 -3.46
CA PHE A 103 1.04 20.71 -3.10
C PHE A 103 0.57 21.68 -4.19
N SER A 104 -0.62 22.27 -4.00
CA SER A 104 -1.14 23.30 -4.91
C SER A 104 -0.29 24.57 -4.77
N ILE A 105 0.68 24.72 -5.66
CA ILE A 105 1.30 26.03 -5.95
C ILE A 105 0.42 26.65 -7.04
N ASP A 106 -0.61 27.39 -6.62
CA ASP A 106 -1.40 28.22 -7.54
C ASP A 106 -0.57 29.46 -7.88
N GLY A 107 0.18 29.38 -8.96
CA GLY A 107 0.98 30.47 -9.49
C GLY A 107 2.15 29.92 -10.28
N THR A 108 2.07 30.12 -11.60
CA THR A 108 3.02 29.72 -12.67
C THR A 108 3.08 28.25 -13.01
#